data_AF-A0A925AB43-F1
#
_entry.id   AF-A0A925AB43-F1
#
_cell.length_a   1.000
_cell.length_b   1.000
_cell.length_c   1.000
_cell.angle_alpha   90.00
_cell.angle_beta   90.00
_cell.angle_gamma   90.00
#
_symmetry.space_group_name_H-M   'P 1'
#
loop_
_entity.id
_entity.type
_entity.pdbx_description
1 polymer ?
#
loop_
_entity_poly.entity_id
_entity_poly.type
_entity_poly.pdbx_seq_one_letter_code
_entity_poly.pdbx_strand_id
1 'polypeptide(L)' 'QDEVEEGAPLADRIALARAMTELPEDQRASVALCLGEGFSHTEAAEILKLPLGTVKSHVTRGRERLLRALEPSDG' A
#
# COMPACT_ATOMS: atom_id res chain seq x y z
N GLN A 1 -19.14 16.84 19.63
CA GLN A 1 -17.79 17.36 19.41
C GLN A 1 -17.20 16.45 18.37
N ASP A 2 -17.35 16.84 17.10
CA ASP A 2 -16.76 16.11 15.99
C ASP A 2 -15.26 16.42 16.00
N GLU A 3 -14.48 15.55 16.60
CA GLU A 3 -13.03 15.49 16.35
C GLU A 3 -12.88 15.07 14.89
N VAL A 4 -12.73 16.05 14.01
CA VAL A 4 -12.20 15.82 12.66
C VAL A 4 -10.80 15.27 12.85
N GLU A 5 -10.61 13.97 12.61
CA GLU A 5 -9.28 13.38 12.49
C GLU A 5 -8.49 14.21 11.46
N GLU A 6 -7.49 14.94 11.93
CA GLU A 6 -6.52 15.59 11.04
C GLU A 6 -5.83 14.47 10.25
N GLY A 7 -6.18 14.37 8.96
CA GLY A 7 -5.59 13.39 8.07
C GLY A 7 -4.07 13.55 7.96
N ALA A 8 -3.41 12.50 7.45
CA ALA A 8 -1.95 12.50 7.31
C ALA A 8 -1.42 13.78 6.62
N PRO A 9 -0.25 14.32 7.05
CA PRO A 9 0.37 15.49 6.45
C PRO A 9 0.39 15.42 4.92
N LEU A 10 0.21 16.56 4.25
CA LEU A 10 0.21 16.60 2.78
C LEU A 10 1.51 16.03 2.18
N ALA A 11 2.64 16.24 2.85
CA ALA A 11 3.93 15.66 2.48
C ALA A 11 3.88 14.13 2.43
N ASP A 12 3.38 13.50 3.48
CA ASP A 12 3.24 12.04 3.60
C ASP A 12 2.31 11.49 2.52
N ARG A 13 1.20 12.18 2.23
CA ARG A 13 0.27 11.79 1.17
C ARG A 13 0.92 11.82 -0.21
N ILE A 14 1.74 12.85 -0.48
CA ILE A 14 2.50 12.97 -1.74
C ILE A 14 3.57 11.89 -1.84
N ALA A 15 4.31 11.64 -0.74
CA ALA A 15 5.33 10.60 -0.69
C ALA A 15 4.73 9.21 -0.92
N LEU A 16 3.62 8.89 -0.25
CA LEU A 16 2.88 7.64 -0.42
C LEU A 16 2.38 7.47 -1.86
N ALA A 17 1.79 8.52 -2.46
CA ALA A 17 1.30 8.47 -3.83
C ALA A 17 2.44 8.19 -4.82
N ARG A 18 3.60 8.82 -4.64
CA ARG A 18 4.81 8.55 -5.45
C ARG A 18 5.29 7.12 -5.27
N ALA A 19 5.46 6.68 -4.02
CA ALA A 19 5.93 5.32 -3.72
C ALA A 19 5.00 4.24 -4.30
N MET A 20 3.69 4.47 -4.29
CA MET A 20 2.72 3.58 -4.95
C MET A 20 2.98 3.47 -6.46
N THR A 21 3.30 4.56 -7.15
CA THR A 21 3.60 4.52 -8.59
C THR A 21 4.89 3.76 -8.93
N GLU A 22 5.84 3.69 -8.00
CA GLU A 22 7.12 2.99 -8.18
C GLU A 22 7.06 1.48 -7.91
N LEU A 23 5.94 0.98 -7.38
CA LEU A 23 5.72 -0.46 -7.22
C LEU A 23 5.54 -1.12 -8.59
N PRO A 24 6.08 -2.35 -8.79
CA PRO A 24 5.64 -3.22 -9.88
C PRO A 24 4.12 -3.33 -9.91
N GLU A 25 3.54 -3.44 -11.09
CA GLU A 25 2.09 -3.41 -11.28
C GLU A 25 1.34 -4.40 -10.37
N ASP A 26 1.76 -5.66 -10.34
CA ASP A 26 1.13 -6.68 -9.49
C ASP A 26 1.29 -6.40 -7.99
N GLN A 27 2.39 -5.76 -7.58
CA GLN A 27 2.58 -5.35 -6.17
C GLN A 27 1.66 -4.18 -5.83
N ARG A 28 1.59 -3.18 -6.70
CA ARG A 28 0.70 -2.02 -6.55
C ARG A 28 -0.75 -2.47 -6.45
N ALA A 29 -1.19 -3.37 -7.34
CA ALA A 29 -2.55 -3.89 -7.34
C ALA A 29 -2.86 -4.70 -6.07
N SER A 30 -1.93 -5.57 -5.66
CA SER A 30 -2.08 -6.36 -4.42
C SER A 30 -2.18 -5.46 -3.18
N VAL A 31 -1.33 -4.43 -3.10
CA VAL A 31 -1.35 -3.45 -2.01
C VAL A 31 -2.61 -2.60 -2.01
N ALA A 32 -3.04 -2.10 -3.17
CA ALA A 32 -4.24 -1.29 -3.29
C ALA A 32 -5.48 -2.05 -2.81
N LEU A 33 -5.65 -3.30 -3.26
CA LEU A 33 -6.78 -4.14 -2.83
C LEU A 33 -6.72 -4.45 -1.33
N CYS A 34 -5.57 -4.86 -0.79
CA CYS A 34 -5.50 -5.30 0.59
C CYS A 34 -5.43 -4.17 1.62
N LEU A 35 -4.64 -3.13 1.35
CA LEU A 35 -4.40 -2.04 2.31
C LEU A 35 -5.27 -0.81 2.03
N GLY A 36 -5.64 -0.56 0.77
CA GLY A 36 -6.51 0.57 0.39
C GLY A 36 -7.99 0.22 0.49
N GLU A 37 -8.37 -0.90 -0.12
CA GLU A 37 -9.78 -1.33 -0.22
C GLU A 37 -10.20 -2.36 0.84
N GLY A 38 -9.24 -2.89 1.62
CA GLY A 38 -9.51 -3.79 2.74
C GLY A 38 -9.84 -5.24 2.37
N PHE A 39 -9.61 -5.67 1.13
CA PHE A 39 -9.80 -7.07 0.73
C PHE A 39 -8.81 -7.99 1.45
N SER A 40 -9.26 -9.21 1.78
CA SER A 40 -8.36 -10.26 2.24
C SER A 40 -7.38 -10.68 1.15
N HIS A 41 -6.24 -11.27 1.54
CA HIS A 41 -5.28 -11.81 0.58
C HIS A 41 -5.88 -12.87 -0.36
N THR A 42 -6.89 -13.62 0.11
CA THR A 42 -7.59 -14.62 -0.69
C THR A 42 -8.47 -13.97 -1.75
N GLU A 43 -9.28 -12.98 -1.38
CA GLU A 43 -10.11 -12.23 -2.34
C GLU A 43 -9.25 -11.49 -3.36
N ALA A 44 -8.15 -10.88 -2.93
CA ALA A 44 -7.20 -10.24 -3.85
C ALA A 44 -6.55 -11.25 -4.82
N ALA A 45 -6.23 -12.47 -4.36
CA ALA A 45 -5.71 -13.52 -5.22
C ALA A 45 -6.72 -13.97 -6.30
N GLU A 46 -8.00 -14.06 -5.93
CA GLU A 46 -9.09 -14.37 -6.86
C GLU A 46 -9.30 -13.24 -7.88
N ILE A 47 -9.33 -11.99 -7.45
CA ILE A 47 -9.50 -10.80 -8.30
C ILE A 47 -8.34 -10.67 -9.29
N LEU A 48 -7.10 -10.80 -8.80
CA LEU A 48 -5.88 -10.61 -9.61
C LEU A 48 -5.50 -11.84 -10.42
N LYS A 49 -6.14 -12.99 -10.17
CA LYS A 49 -5.79 -14.29 -10.77
C LYS A 49 -4.32 -14.66 -10.54
N LEU A 50 -3.83 -14.39 -9.33
CA LEU A 50 -2.46 -14.68 -8.89
C LEU A 50 -2.47 -15.73 -7.79
N PRO A 51 -1.39 -16.51 -7.61
CA PRO A 51 -1.28 -17.42 -6.47
C PRO A 51 -1.36 -16.67 -5.13
N LEU A 52 -2.06 -17.22 -4.13
CA LEU A 52 -2.17 -16.62 -2.80
C LEU A 52 -0.81 -16.31 -2.15
N GLY A 53 0.19 -17.19 -2.33
CA GLY A 53 1.55 -16.96 -1.85
C GLY A 53 2.22 -15.76 -2.52
N THR A 54 1.96 -15.56 -3.81
CA THR A 54 2.43 -14.40 -4.58
C THR A 54 1.81 -13.11 -4.05
N VAL A 55 0.47 -13.07 -3.89
CA VAL A 55 -0.23 -11.89 -3.34
C VAL A 55 0.30 -11.52 -1.96
N LYS A 56 0.46 -12.50 -1.05
CA LYS A 56 1.07 -12.27 0.27
C LYS A 56 2.46 -11.63 0.15
N SER A 57 3.33 -12.19 -0.70
CA SER A 57 4.67 -11.64 -0.90
C SER A 57 4.67 -10.25 -1.53
N HIS A 58 3.71 -9.96 -2.42
CA HIS A 58 3.51 -8.66 -3.04
C HIS A 58 3.05 -7.61 -2.04
N VAL A 59 2.08 -7.93 -1.19
CA VAL A 59 1.60 -7.04 -0.12
C VAL A 59 2.73 -6.75 0.87
N THR A 60 3.48 -7.77 1.32
CA THR A 60 4.61 -7.57 2.24
C THR A 60 5.66 -6.65 1.64
N ARG A 61 6.18 -6.95 0.43
CA ARG A 61 7.23 -6.15 -0.21
C ARG A 61 6.76 -4.74 -0.55
N GLY A 62 5.52 -4.62 -1.03
CA GLY A 62 4.91 -3.34 -1.34
C GLY A 62 4.79 -2.48 -0.08
N ARG A 63 4.24 -3.03 1.01
CA ARG A 63 4.12 -2.35 2.31
C ARG A 63 5.47 -1.86 2.84
N GLU A 64 6.51 -2.69 2.80
CA GLU A 64 7.85 -2.29 3.22
C GLU A 64 8.39 -1.11 2.40
N ARG A 65 8.14 -1.07 1.09
CA ARG A 65 8.55 0.06 0.24
C ARG A 65 7.77 1.33 0.55
N LEU A 66 6.47 1.22 0.81
CA LEU A 66 5.65 2.39 1.19
C LEU A 66 6.10 2.95 2.54
N LEU A 67 6.38 2.09 3.52
CA LEU A 67 6.88 2.53 4.83
C LEU A 67 8.22 3.26 4.71
N ARG A 68 9.17 2.71 3.94
CA ARG A 68 10.45 3.40 3.67
C ARG A 68 10.29 4.76 3.01
N ALA A 69 9.26 4.95 2.19
CA ALA A 69 8.99 6.25 1.57
C ALA A 69 8.38 7.28 2.54
N LEU A 70 7.85 6.81 3.68
CA LEU A 70 7.27 7.64 4.73
C LEU A 70 8.23 7.82 5.92
N GLU A 71 9.34 7.10 5.95
CA GLU A 71 10.39 7.34 6.94
C GLU A 71 10.91 8.78 6.77
N PRO A 72 11.06 9.53 7.88
CA PRO A 72 11.71 10.84 7.82
C PRO A 72 13.06 10.67 7.13
N SER A 73 13.29 11.44 6.07
CA SER A 73 14.64 11.56 5.53
C SER A 73 15.44 12.34 6.56
N ASP A 74 16.05 11.65 7.52
CA ASP A 74 16.99 12.25 8.46
C ASP A 74 18.10 12.92 7.62
N GLY A 75 18.10 14.26 7.67
CA GLY A 75 19.12 15.13 7.09
C GLY A 75 19.80 15.92 8.19
#